data_AF-A0A6C0CAD7-F1
#
_entry.id   AF-A0A6C0CAD7-F1
#
_cell.length_a   1.000
_cell.length_b   1.000
_cell.length_c   1.000
_cell.angle_alpha   90.00
_cell.angle_beta   90.00
_cell.angle_gamma   90.00
#
_symmetry.space_group_name_H-M   'P 1'
#
loop_
_entity.id
_entity.type
_entity.pdbx_description
1 polymer ?
#
loop_
_entity_poly.entity_id
_entity_poly.type
_entity_poly.pdbx_seq_one_letter_code
_entity_poly.pdbx_strand_id
1 'polypeptide(L)'
;MLSKCTDIMLHISTFLRDKDKISLSATSKSLNELKLRYRYCDRIYVLWISHLPYFDNFESVEIFSVKDKVPKNVKYIHHAPLDDVIPSNVTHLSFFYYLDDSTRIKIPLSVTHLSFGSCFDKTIYGKIPSSVTHLTFDQYYKELDDYIPKSVTHLKFGYHFNKFNK
;
A
#
# COMPACT_ATOMS: atom_id res chain seq x y z
N MET A 1 -37.31 9.07 1.11
CA MET A 1 -36.86 9.18 -0.29
C MET A 1 -35.35 9.31 -0.45
N LEU A 2 -34.59 9.85 0.53
CA LEU A 2 -33.14 10.09 0.38
C LEU A 2 -32.26 8.82 0.30
N SER A 3 -32.66 7.68 0.89
CA SER A 3 -31.78 6.49 0.95
C SER A 3 -31.41 5.89 -0.42
N LYS A 4 -32.37 5.80 -1.35
CA LYS A 4 -32.13 5.26 -2.70
C LYS A 4 -31.13 6.10 -3.51
N CYS A 5 -31.16 7.43 -3.33
CA CYS A 5 -30.23 8.32 -4.03
C CYS A 5 -28.80 8.14 -3.51
N THR A 6 -28.64 7.96 -2.20
CA THR A 6 -27.33 7.77 -1.59
C THR A 6 -26.62 6.52 -2.09
N ASP A 7 -27.33 5.39 -2.22
CA ASP A 7 -26.73 4.15 -2.70
C ASP A 7 -26.29 4.25 -4.16
N ILE A 8 -27.06 4.97 -5.00
CA ILE A 8 -26.67 5.27 -6.39
C ILE A 8 -25.42 6.15 -6.40
N MET A 9 -25.35 7.21 -5.58
CA MET A 9 -24.17 8.08 -5.51
C MET A 9 -22.92 7.33 -5.04
N LEU A 10 -23.06 6.41 -4.09
CA LEU A 10 -21.96 5.56 -3.67
C LEU A 10 -21.51 4.61 -4.77
N HIS A 11 -22.45 4.04 -5.53
CA HIS A 11 -22.11 3.22 -6.68
C HIS A 11 -21.40 4.04 -7.77
N ILE A 12 -21.87 5.25 -8.09
CA ILE A 12 -21.19 6.15 -9.03
C ILE A 12 -19.77 6.45 -8.52
N SER A 13 -19.61 6.68 -7.22
CA SER A 13 -18.30 7.00 -6.63
C SER A 13 -17.27 5.89 -6.83
N THR A 14 -17.66 4.63 -7.04
CA THR A 14 -16.71 3.55 -7.30
C THR A 14 -16.01 3.69 -8.66
N PHE A 15 -16.55 4.51 -9.56
CA PHE A 15 -15.95 4.82 -10.87
C PHE A 15 -15.17 6.14 -10.88
N LEU A 16 -15.12 6.86 -9.77
CA LEU A 16 -14.45 8.17 -9.66
C LEU A 16 -13.09 8.04 -8.98
N ARG A 17 -12.15 8.91 -9.39
CA ARG A 17 -10.94 9.16 -8.62
C ARG A 17 -11.27 9.91 -7.33
N ASP A 18 -10.37 9.88 -6.37
CA ASP A 18 -10.60 10.45 -5.05
C ASP A 18 -10.77 11.97 -5.11
N LYS A 19 -9.97 12.64 -5.94
CA LYS A 19 -10.17 14.07 -6.26
C LYS A 19 -11.59 14.34 -6.75
N ASP A 20 -12.10 13.52 -7.66
CA ASP A 20 -13.40 13.72 -8.29
C ASP A 20 -14.53 13.45 -7.27
N LYS A 21 -14.36 12.50 -6.34
CA LYS A 21 -15.26 12.30 -5.19
C LYS A 21 -15.31 13.52 -4.28
N ILE A 22 -14.16 14.14 -3.99
CA ILE A 22 -14.08 15.36 -3.17
C ILE A 22 -14.75 16.53 -3.88
N SER A 23 -14.51 16.71 -5.18
CA SER A 23 -15.18 17.74 -5.97
C SER A 23 -16.70 17.55 -6.01
N LEU A 24 -17.16 16.32 -6.25
CA LEU A 24 -18.59 16.00 -6.28
C LEU A 24 -19.27 16.27 -4.93
N SER A 25 -18.63 15.84 -3.84
CA SER A 25 -19.17 16.05 -2.48
C SER A 25 -19.15 17.51 -2.02
N ALA A 26 -18.33 18.37 -2.63
CA ALA A 26 -18.30 19.79 -2.33
C ALA A 26 -19.50 20.57 -2.92
N THR A 27 -20.29 19.96 -3.80
CA THR A 27 -21.38 20.67 -4.51
C THR A 27 -22.63 20.92 -3.66
N SER A 28 -22.86 20.15 -2.58
CA SER A 28 -23.98 20.39 -1.67
C SER A 28 -23.73 19.84 -0.27
N LYS A 29 -24.47 20.35 0.72
CA LYS A 29 -24.40 19.87 2.11
C LYS A 29 -24.72 18.37 2.22
N SER A 30 -25.75 17.91 1.50
CA SER A 30 -26.14 16.49 1.50
C SER A 30 -25.08 15.60 0.86
N LEU A 31 -24.45 16.03 -0.24
CA LEU A 31 -23.37 15.27 -0.87
C LEU A 31 -22.08 15.31 -0.06
N ASN A 32 -21.87 16.36 0.74
CA ASN A 32 -20.70 16.47 1.61
C ASN A 32 -20.66 15.36 2.67
N GLU A 33 -21.82 14.88 3.14
CA GLU A 33 -21.92 13.75 4.08
C GLU A 33 -21.39 12.43 3.48
N LEU A 34 -21.38 12.30 2.15
CA LEU A 34 -20.87 11.11 1.46
C LEU A 34 -19.36 10.92 1.65
N LYS A 35 -18.61 11.98 2.01
CA LYS A 35 -17.17 11.86 2.32
C LYS A 35 -16.89 10.84 3.41
N LEU A 36 -17.82 10.69 4.36
CA LEU A 36 -17.74 9.72 5.46
C LEU A 36 -17.97 8.27 5.00
N ARG A 37 -18.53 8.07 3.81
CA ARG A 37 -18.94 6.77 3.26
C ARG A 37 -18.14 6.35 2.04
N TYR A 38 -17.46 7.27 1.36
CA TYR A 38 -16.59 6.96 0.24
C TYR A 38 -15.39 6.14 0.69
N ARG A 39 -14.98 5.22 -0.19
CA ARG A 39 -13.66 4.57 -0.14
C ARG A 39 -12.70 5.37 -1.01
N TYR A 40 -11.51 5.63 -0.50
CA TYR A 40 -10.48 6.41 -1.19
C TYR A 40 -9.33 5.48 -1.57
N CYS A 41 -9.08 5.34 -2.88
CA CYS A 41 -8.18 4.33 -3.41
C CYS A 41 -6.94 4.92 -4.12
N ASP A 42 -6.95 6.22 -4.39
CA ASP A 42 -5.78 6.91 -4.94
C ASP A 42 -4.69 6.98 -3.85
N ARG A 43 -3.44 6.86 -4.29
CA ARG A 43 -2.28 6.91 -3.41
C ARG A 43 -2.14 8.30 -2.79
N ILE A 44 -2.06 8.38 -1.46
CA ILE A 44 -1.96 9.63 -0.71
C ILE A 44 -0.98 9.54 0.46
N TYR A 45 -0.32 10.65 0.80
CA TYR A 45 0.54 10.69 1.98
C TYR A 45 -0.29 10.72 3.28
N VAL A 46 0.00 9.78 4.19
CA VAL A 46 -0.82 9.53 5.38
C VAL A 46 -0.94 10.75 6.32
N LEU A 47 0.11 11.57 6.41
CA LEU A 47 0.06 12.78 7.26
C LEU A 47 -1.01 13.78 6.77
N TRP A 48 -1.23 13.88 5.46
CA TRP A 48 -2.22 14.80 4.89
C TRP A 48 -3.67 14.43 5.25
N ILE A 49 -3.92 13.17 5.60
CA ILE A 49 -5.27 12.65 5.88
C ILE A 49 -5.48 12.30 7.35
N SER A 50 -4.44 12.32 8.18
CA SER A 50 -4.44 11.86 9.58
C SER A 50 -5.45 12.55 10.51
N HIS A 51 -5.90 13.75 10.15
CA HIS A 51 -6.85 14.57 10.92
C HIS A 51 -8.30 14.41 10.43
N LEU A 52 -8.53 13.71 9.31
CA LEU A 52 -9.85 13.60 8.70
C LEU A 52 -10.73 12.61 9.48
N PRO A 53 -12.03 12.92 9.70
CA PRO A 53 -12.93 12.02 10.43
C PRO A 53 -13.21 10.70 9.69
N TYR A 54 -12.88 10.63 8.40
CA TYR A 54 -12.97 9.45 7.54
C TYR A 54 -11.60 8.86 7.18
N PHE A 55 -10.59 9.10 8.02
CA PHE A 55 -9.23 8.58 7.85
C PHE A 55 -9.19 7.07 7.57
N ASP A 56 -10.02 6.28 8.25
CA ASP A 56 -10.07 4.83 8.07
C ASP A 56 -10.61 4.37 6.71
N ASN A 57 -11.13 5.27 5.87
CA ASN A 57 -11.67 4.95 4.55
C ASN A 57 -10.62 4.98 3.42
N PHE A 58 -9.38 5.37 3.72
CA PHE A 58 -8.29 5.37 2.75
C PHE A 58 -7.66 3.99 2.64
N GLU A 59 -7.68 3.43 1.43
CA GLU A 59 -7.18 2.09 1.13
C GLU A 59 -5.72 2.10 0.64
N SER A 60 -5.20 3.25 0.18
CA SER A 60 -3.86 3.37 -0.43
C SER A 60 -3.07 4.54 0.16
N VAL A 61 -2.04 4.26 0.96
CA VAL A 61 -1.28 5.30 1.68
C VAL A 61 0.23 5.16 1.52
N GLU A 62 0.90 6.30 1.45
CA GLU A 62 2.35 6.40 1.69
C GLU A 62 2.60 6.69 3.16
N ILE A 63 3.56 5.97 3.73
CA ILE A 63 3.94 6.09 5.14
C ILE A 63 5.47 6.24 5.17
N PHE A 64 6.01 7.17 5.97
CA PHE A 64 7.46 7.42 6.04
C PHE A 64 8.04 7.31 7.44
N SER A 65 7.19 7.31 8.48
CA SER A 65 7.60 7.22 9.87
C SER A 65 6.87 6.09 10.58
N VAL A 66 7.59 5.32 11.41
CA VAL A 66 7.03 4.26 12.28
C VAL A 66 6.04 4.80 13.32
N LYS A 67 5.88 6.12 13.43
CA LYS A 67 4.91 6.76 14.32
C LYS A 67 3.62 7.15 13.60
N ASP A 68 3.59 7.02 12.28
CA ASP A 68 2.45 7.40 11.47
C ASP A 68 1.30 6.42 11.72
N LYS A 69 0.10 6.95 11.96
CA LYS A 69 -1.10 6.11 12.10
C LYS A 69 -1.41 5.45 10.77
N VAL A 70 -1.91 4.22 10.80
CA VAL A 70 -2.34 3.48 9.61
C VAL A 70 -3.87 3.38 9.55
N PRO A 71 -4.53 3.69 8.42
CA PRO A 71 -5.97 3.50 8.27
C PRO A 71 -6.39 2.05 8.48
N LYS A 72 -7.49 1.80 9.18
CA LYS A 72 -7.96 0.41 9.44
C LYS A 72 -8.25 -0.38 8.16
N ASN A 73 -8.78 0.28 7.11
CA ASN A 73 -9.15 -0.40 5.86
C ASN A 73 -8.05 -0.33 4.78
N VAL A 74 -6.82 -0.01 5.17
CA VAL A 74 -5.69 0.03 4.24
C VAL A 74 -5.51 -1.31 3.53
N LYS A 75 -5.24 -1.27 2.23
CA LYS A 75 -4.91 -2.43 1.39
C LYS A 75 -3.56 -2.29 0.71
N TYR A 76 -3.16 -1.05 0.42
CA TYR A 76 -1.91 -0.70 -0.26
C TYR A 76 -1.11 0.20 0.67
N ILE A 77 0.04 -0.30 1.12
CA ILE A 77 1.02 0.51 1.84
C ILE A 77 2.22 0.72 0.94
N HIS A 78 2.51 1.99 0.71
CA HIS A 78 3.68 2.45 -0.02
C HIS A 78 4.72 2.96 0.97
N HIS A 79 5.98 2.60 0.73
CA HIS A 79 7.13 3.10 1.47
C HIS A 79 7.16 2.73 2.96
N ALA A 80 6.53 1.61 3.33
CA ALA A 80 6.33 1.19 4.72
C ALA A 80 7.58 1.40 5.60
N PRO A 81 7.49 2.23 6.66
CA PRO A 81 8.57 2.41 7.60
C PRO A 81 8.62 1.20 8.52
N LEU A 82 9.84 0.78 8.81
CA LEU A 82 10.12 -0.54 9.34
C LEU A 82 10.18 -0.49 10.87
N ASP A 83 9.09 -0.91 11.52
CA ASP A 83 9.02 -1.48 12.88
C ASP A 83 7.56 -1.77 13.30
N ASP A 84 6.59 -1.32 12.49
CA ASP A 84 5.18 -1.39 12.87
C ASP A 84 4.48 -2.68 12.38
N VAL A 85 3.48 -3.09 13.16
CA VAL A 85 2.60 -4.22 12.81
C VAL A 85 1.79 -3.83 11.57
N ILE A 86 2.28 -4.24 10.39
CA ILE A 86 1.54 -4.11 9.13
C ILE A 86 0.17 -4.78 9.30
N PRO A 87 -0.94 -4.07 9.08
CA PRO A 87 -2.28 -4.65 9.25
C PRO A 87 -2.47 -5.91 8.41
N SER A 88 -3.16 -6.90 8.97
CA SER A 88 -3.35 -8.20 8.32
C SER A 88 -4.27 -8.17 7.09
N ASN A 89 -4.88 -7.05 6.77
CA ASN A 89 -5.67 -6.83 5.54
C ASN A 89 -4.86 -6.19 4.39
N VAL A 90 -3.59 -5.83 4.60
CA VAL A 90 -2.72 -5.30 3.55
C VAL A 90 -2.45 -6.38 2.50
N THR A 91 -2.71 -6.06 1.24
CA THR A 91 -2.52 -6.98 0.10
C THR A 91 -1.35 -6.55 -0.80
N HIS A 92 -1.03 -5.27 -0.81
CA HIS A 92 0.04 -4.68 -1.59
C HIS A 92 0.98 -3.90 -0.69
N LEU A 93 2.25 -4.26 -0.70
CA LEU A 93 3.26 -3.72 0.19
C LEU A 93 4.51 -3.32 -0.60
N SER A 94 4.98 -2.10 -0.42
CA SER A 94 6.27 -1.66 -0.94
C SER A 94 7.16 -1.00 0.11
N PHE A 95 8.45 -1.28 0.01
CA PHE A 95 9.52 -0.69 0.83
C PHE A 95 10.39 0.24 -0.03
N PHE A 96 10.90 1.34 0.53
CA PHE A 96 11.68 2.32 -0.25
C PHE A 96 12.92 2.91 0.46
N TYR A 97 12.86 3.06 1.79
CA TYR A 97 13.97 3.69 2.53
C TYR A 97 15.08 2.72 2.93
N TYR A 98 16.22 3.32 3.26
CA TYR A 98 17.29 2.68 4.01
C TYR A 98 16.72 2.05 5.27
N LEU A 99 16.57 0.74 5.22
CA LEU A 99 16.35 -0.06 6.40
C LEU A 99 17.68 -0.10 7.16
N ASP A 100 17.66 0.16 8.45
CA ASP A 100 18.86 -0.03 9.26
C ASP A 100 19.27 -1.53 9.21
N ASP A 101 20.57 -1.81 9.29
CA ASP A 101 21.15 -3.18 9.27
C ASP A 101 20.52 -4.12 10.30
N SER A 102 19.89 -3.57 11.34
CA SER A 102 19.32 -4.32 12.45
C SER A 102 17.83 -4.64 12.27
N THR A 103 17.15 -4.12 11.25
CA THR A 103 15.68 -4.16 11.22
C THR A 103 15.13 -5.42 10.57
N ARG A 104 14.27 -6.14 11.31
CA ARG A 104 13.62 -7.38 10.85
C ARG A 104 12.27 -7.08 10.23
N ILE A 105 11.99 -7.63 9.04
CA ILE A 105 10.71 -7.43 8.34
C ILE A 105 9.81 -8.64 8.52
N LYS A 106 8.60 -8.43 9.07
CA LYS A 106 7.54 -9.43 9.05
C LYS A 106 6.49 -9.05 8.01
N ILE A 107 6.45 -9.79 6.90
CA ILE A 107 5.46 -9.59 5.84
C ILE A 107 4.19 -10.39 6.19
N PRO A 108 3.00 -9.76 6.27
CA PRO A 108 1.76 -10.47 6.52
C PRO A 108 1.43 -11.51 5.45
N LEU A 109 0.77 -12.61 5.83
CA LEU A 109 0.33 -13.67 4.91
C LEU A 109 -0.75 -13.21 3.92
N SER A 110 -1.36 -12.06 4.12
CA SER A 110 -2.33 -11.45 3.19
C SER A 110 -1.69 -10.72 2.01
N VAL A 111 -0.38 -10.44 2.07
CA VAL A 111 0.34 -9.75 1.00
C VAL A 111 0.42 -10.66 -0.23
N THR A 112 -0.08 -10.15 -1.36
CA THR A 112 -0.04 -10.82 -2.66
C THR A 112 0.90 -10.12 -3.65
N HIS A 113 1.11 -8.82 -3.46
CA HIS A 113 2.00 -7.99 -4.27
C HIS A 113 3.04 -7.34 -3.36
N LEU A 114 4.31 -7.62 -3.64
CA LEU A 114 5.43 -7.18 -2.83
C LEU A 114 6.47 -6.48 -3.71
N SER A 115 6.89 -5.29 -3.31
CA SER A 115 7.93 -4.53 -4.01
C SER A 115 9.03 -4.10 -3.04
N PHE A 116 10.27 -4.42 -3.39
CA PHE A 116 11.47 -3.96 -2.70
C PHE A 116 12.12 -2.84 -3.51
N GLY A 117 12.26 -1.66 -2.91
CA GLY A 117 12.85 -0.48 -3.53
C GLY A 117 14.38 -0.53 -3.67
N SER A 118 14.94 0.54 -4.21
CA SER A 118 16.34 0.62 -4.67
C SER A 118 17.42 0.61 -3.59
N CYS A 119 17.07 0.62 -2.30
CA CYS A 119 18.03 0.60 -1.20
C CYS A 119 17.85 -0.63 -0.29
N PHE A 120 17.30 -1.72 -0.84
CA PHE A 120 17.02 -2.94 -0.10
C PHE A 120 18.29 -3.79 0.13
N ASP A 121 19.29 -3.26 0.82
CA ASP A 121 20.59 -3.90 1.01
C ASP A 121 20.62 -4.82 2.26
N LYS A 122 19.55 -5.59 2.49
CA LYS A 122 19.34 -6.32 3.76
C LYS A 122 18.88 -7.75 3.56
N THR A 123 19.29 -8.60 4.49
CA THR A 123 18.81 -9.97 4.62
C THR A 123 17.33 -10.00 5.00
N ILE A 124 16.47 -10.52 4.12
CA ILE A 124 15.07 -10.84 4.48
C ILE A 124 15.12 -12.01 5.47
N TYR A 125 15.06 -11.74 6.78
CA TYR A 125 15.02 -12.81 7.78
C TYR A 125 13.62 -13.43 7.84
N GLY A 126 13.39 -14.38 6.96
CA GLY A 126 12.10 -15.05 6.76
C GLY A 126 11.85 -15.31 5.29
N LYS A 127 11.08 -16.35 4.97
CA LYS A 127 10.65 -16.58 3.59
C LYS A 127 9.62 -15.53 3.22
N ILE A 128 9.74 -14.96 2.02
CA ILE A 128 8.62 -14.23 1.41
C ILE A 128 7.40 -15.15 1.48
N PRO A 129 6.24 -14.69 2.00
CA PRO A 129 5.06 -15.53 2.15
C PRO A 129 4.65 -16.20 0.83
N SER A 130 4.18 -17.45 0.90
CA SER A 130 3.67 -18.19 -0.26
C SER A 130 2.37 -17.63 -0.83
N SER A 131 1.82 -16.58 -0.23
CA SER A 131 0.71 -15.79 -0.78
C SER A 131 1.18 -14.75 -1.80
N VAL A 132 2.47 -14.40 -1.83
CA VAL A 132 3.01 -13.46 -2.81
C VAL A 132 3.01 -14.11 -4.19
N THR A 133 2.32 -13.45 -5.13
CA THR A 133 2.21 -13.85 -6.54
C THR A 133 2.91 -12.87 -7.46
N HIS A 134 3.05 -11.61 -7.05
CA HIS A 134 3.72 -10.55 -7.78
C HIS A 134 4.86 -10.01 -6.92
N LEU A 135 6.09 -10.12 -7.44
CA LEU A 135 7.30 -9.73 -6.74
C LEU A 135 8.11 -8.78 -7.62
N THR A 136 8.45 -7.61 -7.10
CA THR A 136 9.30 -6.63 -7.76
C THR A 136 10.53 -6.32 -6.92
N PHE A 137 11.69 -6.33 -7.55
CA PHE A 137 12.97 -5.89 -6.97
C PHE A 137 13.53 -4.75 -7.80
N ASP A 138 13.67 -3.54 -7.24
CA ASP A 138 14.24 -2.40 -7.98
C ASP A 138 15.77 -2.51 -8.16
N GLN A 139 16.45 -3.20 -7.23
CA GLN A 139 17.85 -3.60 -7.33
C GLN A 139 17.98 -5.12 -7.06
N TYR A 140 18.89 -5.78 -7.77
CA TYR A 140 19.13 -7.22 -7.63
C TYR A 140 20.22 -7.49 -6.62
N TYR A 141 19.95 -8.40 -5.70
CA TYR A 141 20.92 -8.96 -4.77
C TYR A 141 21.06 -10.45 -5.04
N LYS A 142 22.29 -10.90 -5.29
CA LYS A 142 22.63 -12.28 -5.71
C LYS A 142 22.17 -13.35 -4.72
N GLU A 143 21.94 -12.98 -3.46
CA GLU A 143 21.46 -13.90 -2.41
C GLU A 143 19.94 -14.13 -2.42
N LEU A 144 19.17 -13.46 -3.31
CA LEU A 144 17.70 -13.52 -3.31
C LEU A 144 17.10 -14.74 -4.01
N ASP A 145 17.88 -15.48 -4.81
CA ASP A 145 17.36 -16.60 -5.61
C ASP A 145 16.71 -17.69 -4.71
N ASP A 146 17.25 -17.92 -3.52
CA ASP A 146 16.71 -18.89 -2.55
C ASP A 146 15.47 -18.38 -1.78
N TYR A 147 15.13 -17.10 -1.90
CA TYR A 147 14.05 -16.45 -1.15
C TYR A 147 12.78 -16.21 -1.98
N ILE A 148 12.81 -16.47 -3.29
CA ILE A 148 11.64 -16.34 -4.17
C ILE A 148 10.69 -17.54 -3.94
N PRO A 149 9.45 -17.31 -3.48
CA PRO A 149 8.52 -18.40 -3.25
C PRO A 149 7.95 -18.93 -4.56
N LYS A 150 7.67 -20.24 -4.62
CA LYS A 150 7.11 -20.92 -5.82
C LYS A 150 5.75 -20.36 -6.29
N SER A 151 5.09 -19.58 -5.45
CA SER A 151 3.82 -18.91 -5.75
C SER A 151 3.95 -17.71 -6.68
N VAL A 152 5.16 -17.17 -6.86
CA VAL A 152 5.40 -16.00 -7.72
C VAL A 152 5.13 -16.38 -9.18
N THR A 153 4.18 -15.69 -9.78
CA THR A 153 3.81 -15.80 -11.21
C THR A 153 4.32 -14.61 -12.01
N HIS A 154 4.56 -13.47 -11.36
CA HIS A 154 5.06 -12.26 -11.97
C HIS A 154 6.27 -11.77 -11.18
N LEU A 155 7.45 -11.86 -11.79
CA LEU A 155 8.71 -11.39 -11.23
C LEU A 155 9.24 -10.26 -12.09
N LYS A 156 9.47 -9.10 -11.48
CA LYS A 156 10.04 -7.92 -12.15
C LYS A 156 11.33 -7.51 -11.47
N PHE A 157 12.33 -7.23 -12.29
CA PHE A 157 13.59 -6.63 -11.85
C PHE A 157 13.71 -5.20 -12.37
N GLY A 158 14.26 -4.30 -11.56
CA GLY A 158 14.45 -2.90 -11.86
C GLY A 158 15.72 -2.62 -12.67
N TYR A 159 15.93 -1.35 -12.98
CA TYR A 159 16.93 -0.86 -13.94
C TYR A 159 18.38 -1.25 -13.62
N HIS A 160 18.70 -1.57 -12.37
CA HIS A 160 20.05 -1.91 -11.94
C HIS A 160 20.38 -3.41 -11.98
N PHE A 161 19.43 -4.27 -12.35
CA PHE A 161 19.62 -5.74 -12.40
C PHE A 161 20.84 -6.16 -13.22
N ASN A 162 21.07 -5.53 -14.38
CA ASN A 162 22.14 -5.92 -15.30
C ASN A 162 23.53 -5.35 -14.99
N LYS A 163 23.72 -4.60 -13.89
CA LYS A 163 25.03 -3.95 -13.63
C LYS A 163 26.05 -4.84 -12.91
N PHE A 164 25.64 -5.99 -12.37
CA PHE A 164 26.52 -6.89 -11.58
C PHE A 164 26.89 -8.20 -12.31
N ASN A 165 26.48 -8.39 -13.57
CA ASN A 165 26.85 -9.55 -14.40
C ASN A 165 28.10 -9.26 -15.27
N LYS A 166 29.19 -8.79 -14.65
CA LYS A 166 30.52 -8.70 -15.29
C LYS A 166 31.57 -9.41 -14.45
#